data_AF-A0ABD1DNN6-F1
#
_entry.id   AF-A0ABD1DNN6-F1
#
_cell.length_a   1.000
_cell.length_b   1.000
_cell.length_c   1.000
_cell.angle_alpha   90.00
_cell.angle_beta   90.00
_cell.angle_gamma   90.00
#
_symmetry.space_group_name_H-M   'P 1'
#
loop_
_entity.id
_entity.type
_entity.pdbx_description
1 polymer ?
#
loop_
_entity_poly.entity_id
_entity_poly.type
_entity_poly.pdbx_seq_one_letter_code
_entity_poly.pdbx_strand_id
1 'polypeptide(L)'
;MESINPTCSAPGSHTIFAKIPPYLHEHPRECPRWTMPISRLLTEVTGLDSSEADGLPQKICVVCISYLKHAYTFRRQAIDNVAALLAARYLVTRRAVPFQKNLDKQQLMQTG
;
A
#
# COMPACT_ATOMS: atom_id res chain seq x y z
N MET A 1 -6.06 12.28 31.88
CA MET A 1 -5.10 12.86 30.92
C MET A 1 -5.52 12.37 29.55
N GLU A 2 -6.08 13.23 28.72
CA GLU A 2 -6.52 12.83 27.37
C GLU A 2 -5.29 12.49 26.52
N SER A 3 -5.20 11.26 26.03
CA SER A 3 -4.09 10.88 25.16
C SER A 3 -4.31 11.49 23.79
N ILE A 4 -3.47 12.45 23.44
CA ILE A 4 -3.50 13.15 22.16
C ILE A 4 -3.24 12.14 21.02
N ASN A 5 -3.93 12.29 19.89
CA ASN A 5 -3.70 11.46 18.69
C ASN A 5 -2.48 11.97 17.91
N PRO A 6 -1.49 11.13 17.55
CA PRO A 6 -0.30 11.58 16.83
C PRO A 6 -0.61 12.09 15.41
N THR A 7 -1.76 11.72 14.84
CA THR A 7 -2.16 12.10 13.48
C THR A 7 -2.93 13.42 13.42
N CYS A 8 -3.80 13.73 14.39
CA CYS A 8 -4.69 14.90 14.31
C CYS A 8 -4.79 15.73 15.60
N SER A 9 -4.04 15.40 16.65
CA SER A 9 -4.06 16.07 17.96
C SER A 9 -5.40 16.06 18.72
N ALA A 10 -6.44 15.41 18.21
CA ALA A 10 -7.69 15.15 18.93
C ALA A 10 -7.50 14.03 19.97
N PRO A 11 -8.40 13.87 20.96
CA PRO A 11 -8.37 12.72 21.88
C PRO A 11 -8.39 11.40 21.10
N GLY A 12 -7.40 10.55 21.33
CA GLY A 12 -7.36 9.20 20.77
C GLY A 12 -8.21 8.23 21.58
N SER A 13 -9.03 7.43 20.92
CA SER A 13 -9.94 6.46 21.57
C SER A 13 -9.42 5.02 21.50
N HIS A 14 -8.49 4.73 20.60
CA HIS A 14 -8.02 3.37 20.32
C HIS A 14 -6.50 3.30 20.43
N THR A 15 -5.95 2.23 21.01
CA THR A 15 -4.49 2.03 21.03
C THR A 15 -3.99 1.64 19.63
N ILE A 16 -2.88 2.23 19.18
CA ILE A 16 -2.28 1.90 17.89
C ILE A 16 -1.67 0.49 17.87
N PHE A 17 -1.38 -0.10 19.02
CA PHE A 17 -0.79 -1.45 19.11
C PHE A 17 -1.82 -2.58 19.01
N ALA A 18 -3.12 -2.25 18.95
CA ALA A 18 -4.18 -3.20 18.68
C ALA A 18 -4.59 -3.21 17.20
N LYS A 19 -5.33 -4.25 16.79
CA LYS A 19 -6.00 -4.30 15.49
C LYS A 19 -7.17 -3.31 15.46
N ILE A 20 -7.61 -2.96 14.24
CA ILE A 20 -8.84 -2.17 14.06
C ILE A 20 -10.04 -2.99 14.59
N PRO A 21 -10.79 -2.49 15.58
CA PRO A 21 -11.93 -3.20 16.15
C PRO A 21 -13.00 -3.54 15.11
N PRO A 22 -13.69 -4.70 15.22
CA PRO A 22 -14.69 -5.13 14.25
C PRO A 22 -15.79 -4.11 13.95
N TYR A 23 -16.23 -3.38 14.96
CA TYR A 23 -17.31 -2.37 14.86
C TYR A 23 -16.89 -1.08 14.13
N LEU A 24 -15.59 -0.89 13.83
CA LEU A 24 -15.11 0.23 13.02
C LEU A 24 -15.01 -0.11 11.52
N HIS A 25 -15.39 -1.32 11.12
CA HIS A 25 -15.50 -1.68 9.71
C HIS A 25 -16.89 -1.37 9.19
N GLU A 26 -16.95 -0.86 7.96
CA GLU A 26 -18.22 -0.59 7.29
C GLU A 26 -18.98 -1.89 7.00
N HIS A 27 -18.26 -2.97 6.68
CA HIS A 27 -18.82 -4.28 6.42
C HIS A 27 -18.01 -5.39 7.11
N PRO A 28 -18.65 -6.42 7.72
CA PRO A 28 -17.95 -7.59 8.29
C PRO A 28 -16.96 -8.31 7.37
N ARG A 29 -17.13 -8.19 6.05
CA ARG A 29 -16.24 -8.78 5.04
C ARG A 29 -14.88 -8.07 4.95
N GLU A 30 -14.75 -6.89 5.56
CA GLU A 30 -13.47 -6.18 5.65
C GLU A 30 -12.58 -6.71 6.76
N CYS A 31 -13.14 -7.29 7.83
CA CYS A 31 -12.36 -7.77 8.99
C CYS A 31 -11.16 -8.65 8.59
N PRO A 32 -11.29 -9.62 7.65
CA PRO A 32 -10.16 -10.44 7.22
C PRO A 32 -9.06 -9.67 6.46
N ARG A 33 -9.33 -8.47 5.97
CA ARG A 33 -8.32 -7.61 5.31
C ARG A 33 -7.45 -6.84 6.31
N TRP A 34 -7.95 -6.63 7.53
CA TRP A 34 -7.31 -5.79 8.55
C TRP A 34 -6.77 -6.64 9.70
N THR A 35 -5.87 -7.57 9.40
CA THR A 35 -5.35 -8.55 10.38
C THR A 35 -4.19 -8.05 11.23
N MET A 36 -3.54 -6.96 10.82
CA MET A 36 -2.37 -6.40 11.48
C MET A 36 -2.74 -5.28 12.48
N PRO A 37 -1.86 -4.99 13.46
CA PRO A 37 -2.02 -3.83 14.34
C PRO A 37 -2.04 -2.50 13.57
N ILE A 38 -2.72 -1.50 14.13
CA ILE A 38 -2.78 -0.14 13.56
C ILE A 38 -1.40 0.47 13.38
N SER A 39 -0.46 0.22 14.31
CA SER A 39 0.93 0.69 14.24
C SER A 39 1.64 0.18 13.00
N ARG A 40 1.41 -1.09 12.60
CA ARG A 40 1.98 -1.66 11.39
C ARG A 40 1.39 -1.00 10.13
N LEU A 41 0.08 -0.73 10.12
CA LEU A 41 -0.55 0.03 9.03
C LEU A 41 0.04 1.44 8.91
N LEU A 42 0.25 2.12 10.05
CA LEU A 42 0.88 3.44 10.09
C LEU A 42 2.29 3.39 9.51
N THR A 43 3.13 2.48 9.98
CA THR A 43 4.49 2.29 9.47
C THR A 43 4.50 2.01 7.97
N GLU A 44 3.60 1.17 7.46
CA GLU A 44 3.53 0.93 6.02
C GLU A 44 3.21 2.19 5.22
N VAL A 45 2.34 3.06 5.73
CA VAL A 45 1.92 4.29 5.05
C VAL A 45 2.93 5.43 5.20
N THR A 46 3.53 5.61 6.38
CA THR A 46 4.39 6.76 6.69
C THR A 46 5.88 6.45 6.60
N GLY A 47 6.27 5.18 6.67
CA GLY A 47 7.66 4.75 6.80
C GLY A 47 8.27 4.99 8.18
N LEU A 48 7.46 5.41 9.17
CA LEU A 48 7.91 5.66 10.54
C LEU A 48 7.52 4.49 11.45
N ASP A 49 8.52 3.91 12.11
CA ASP A 49 8.28 2.91 13.14
C ASP A 49 7.70 3.55 14.40
N SER A 50 6.72 2.88 15.01
CA SER A 50 6.18 3.26 16.32
C SER A 50 6.60 2.23 17.36
N SER A 51 7.10 2.71 18.49
CA SER A 51 7.51 1.87 19.62
C SER A 51 6.71 2.23 20.86
N GLU A 52 6.42 1.25 21.71
CA GLU A 52 5.80 1.56 23.01
C GLU A 52 6.72 2.39 23.93
N ALA A 53 8.02 2.42 23.64
CA ALA A 53 9.03 3.10 24.44
C ALA A 53 9.47 4.47 23.88
N ASP A 54 8.93 4.92 22.74
CA ASP A 54 9.37 6.17 22.09
C ASP A 54 8.82 7.46 22.76
N GLY A 55 7.91 7.32 23.73
CA GLY A 55 7.28 8.45 24.42
C GLY A 55 6.29 9.24 23.56
N LEU A 56 5.97 8.75 22.35
CA LEU A 56 5.05 9.39 21.43
C LEU A 56 3.60 8.97 21.72
N PRO A 57 2.61 9.71 21.18
CA PRO A 57 1.22 9.40 21.46
C PRO A 57 0.79 8.06 20.85
N GLN A 58 0.30 7.15 21.68
CA GLN A 58 0.02 5.75 21.32
C GLN A 58 -1.45 5.48 20.96
N LYS A 59 -2.22 6.53 20.73
CA LYS A 59 -3.68 6.48 20.64
C LYS A 59 -4.13 7.16 19.37
N ILE A 60 -5.11 6.59 18.69
CA ILE A 60 -5.65 7.11 17.43
C ILE A 60 -7.17 7.26 17.56
N CYS A 61 -7.75 8.24 16.87
CA CYS A 61 -9.18 8.44 16.82
C CYS A 61 -9.81 7.70 15.62
N VAL A 62 -11.12 7.50 15.66
CA VAL A 62 -11.89 6.80 14.61
C VAL A 62 -11.71 7.42 13.22
N VAL A 63 -11.68 8.76 13.14
CA VAL A 63 -11.51 9.47 11.87
C VAL A 63 -10.15 9.16 11.24
N CYS A 64 -9.08 9.17 12.05
CA CYS A 64 -7.74 8.83 11.57
C CYS A 64 -7.62 7.35 11.19
N ILE A 65 -8.32 6.44 11.89
CA ILE A 65 -8.41 5.04 11.46
C ILE A 65 -9.04 4.95 10.06
N SER A 66 -10.11 5.70 9.80
CA SER A 66 -10.75 5.73 8.47
C SER A 66 -9.79 6.21 7.38
N TYR A 67 -9.10 7.34 7.59
CA TYR A 67 -8.11 7.84 6.62
C TYR A 67 -6.94 6.89 6.44
N LEU A 68 -6.47 6.25 7.52
CA LEU A 68 -5.42 5.23 7.44
C LEU A 68 -5.84 4.05 6.56
N LYS A 69 -7.09 3.58 6.66
CA LYS A 69 -7.62 2.51 5.80
C LYS A 69 -7.55 2.91 4.32
N HIS A 70 -7.95 4.14 3.99
CA HIS A 70 -7.87 4.65 2.61
C HIS A 70 -6.42 4.76 2.12
N ALA A 71 -5.54 5.37 2.92
CA ALA A 71 -4.13 5.56 2.56
C ALA A 71 -3.41 4.22 2.34
N TYR A 72 -3.62 3.26 3.25
CA TYR A 72 -3.06 1.92 3.13
C TYR A 72 -3.56 1.20 1.86
N THR A 73 -4.86 1.24 1.61
CA THR A 73 -5.47 0.60 0.42
C THR A 73 -4.90 1.19 -0.87
N PHE A 74 -4.83 2.53 -0.95
CA PHE A 74 -4.28 3.22 -2.10
C PHE A 74 -2.80 2.85 -2.32
N ARG A 75 -2.01 2.81 -1.23
CA ARG A 75 -0.61 2.42 -1.30
C ARG A 75 -0.43 1.01 -1.86
N ARG A 76 -1.20 0.03 -1.38
CA ARG A 76 -1.15 -1.36 -1.89
C ARG A 76 -1.51 -1.41 -3.38
N GLN A 77 -2.59 -0.74 -3.77
CA GLN A 77 -3.00 -0.66 -5.17
C GLN A 77 -1.93 0.00 -6.04
N ALA A 78 -1.24 1.03 -5.56
CA ALA A 78 -0.18 1.70 -6.31
C ALA A 78 1.01 0.75 -6.57
N ILE A 79 1.40 -0.06 -5.58
CA ILE A 79 2.45 -1.09 -5.75
C ILE A 79 2.04 -2.10 -6.82
N ASP A 80 0.83 -2.65 -6.70
CA ASP A 80 0.32 -3.66 -7.63
C ASP A 80 0.22 -3.10 -9.07
N ASN A 81 -0.19 -1.84 -9.20
CA ASN A 81 -0.24 -1.14 -10.48
C ASN A 81 1.15 -0.97 -11.09
N VAL A 82 2.17 -0.61 -10.31
CA VAL A 82 3.55 -0.50 -10.81
C VAL A 82 4.04 -1.85 -11.33
N ALA A 83 3.80 -2.94 -10.59
CA ALA A 83 4.18 -4.28 -11.03
C ALA A 83 3.47 -4.67 -12.33
N ALA A 84 2.17 -4.41 -12.43
CA ALA A 84 1.37 -4.68 -13.63
C ALA A 84 1.86 -3.87 -14.85
N LEU A 85 2.16 -2.59 -14.66
CA LEU A 85 2.66 -1.71 -15.73
C LEU A 85 4.07 -2.13 -16.20
N LEU A 86 4.95 -2.53 -15.29
CA LEU A 86 6.27 -3.05 -15.64
C LEU A 86 6.17 -4.36 -16.43
N ALA A 87 5.29 -5.28 -16.01
CA ALA A 87 5.03 -6.52 -16.73
C ALA A 87 4.46 -6.25 -18.13
N ALA A 88 3.48 -5.34 -18.24
CA ALA A 88 2.92 -4.92 -19.53
C ALA A 88 3.99 -4.33 -20.45
N ARG A 89 4.83 -3.43 -19.92
CA ARG A 89 5.95 -2.83 -20.67
C ARG A 89 6.92 -3.89 -21.17
N TYR A 90 7.30 -4.86 -20.33
CA TYR A 90 8.19 -5.95 -20.73
C TYR A 90 7.61 -6.77 -21.89
N LEU A 91 6.32 -7.12 -21.82
CA LEU A 91 5.64 -7.87 -22.88
C LEU A 91 5.57 -7.07 -24.20
N VAL A 92 5.33 -5.76 -24.14
CA VAL A 92 5.32 -4.89 -25.32
C VAL A 92 6.71 -4.82 -25.96
N THR A 93 7.76 -4.56 -25.18
CA THR A 93 9.14 -4.53 -25.70
C THR A 93 9.54 -5.88 -26.29
N ARG A 94 9.17 -7.00 -25.65
CA ARG A 94 9.42 -8.34 -26.18
C ARG A 94 8.63 -8.68 -27.44
N ARG A 95 7.50 -8.03 -27.74
CA ARG A 95 6.78 -8.22 -29.02
C ARG A 95 7.41 -7.39 -30.16
N ALA A 96 8.04 -6.26 -29.85
CA ALA A 96 8.74 -5.44 -30.85
C ALA A 96 10.05 -6.09 -31.36
N VAL A 97 10.84 -6.69 -30.47
CA VAL A 97 12.13 -7.33 -30.82
C VAL A 97 12.04 -8.49 -31.84
N PRO A 98 11.08 -9.44 -31.77
CA PRO A 98 10.98 -10.52 -32.74
C PRO A 98 10.52 -10.04 -34.11
N PHE A 99 9.85 -8.88 -34.22
CA PHE A 99 9.51 -8.32 -35.52
C PHE A 99 10.75 -7.74 -36.21
N GLN A 100 11.57 -6.96 -35.48
CA GLN A 100 12.81 -6.39 -36.01
C GLN A 100 13.80 -7.49 -36.46
N LYS A 101 14.01 -8.52 -35.64
CA LYS A 101 14.91 -9.64 -35.97
C LYS A 101 14.48 -10.44 -37.20
N ASN A 102 13.18 -10.45 -37.53
CA ASN A 102 12.69 -11.11 -38.74
C ASN A 102 12.85 -10.22 -39.98
N LEU A 103 12.67 -8.90 -39.85
CA LEU A 103 12.95 -7.93 -40.92
C LEU A 103 14.44 -7.92 -41.31
N ASP A 104 15.35 -7.86 -40.33
CA ASP A 104 16.79 -7.84 -40.59
C ASP A 104 17.26 -9.15 -41.27
N LYS A 105 16.69 -10.29 -40.87
CA LYS A 105 16.98 -11.60 -41.51
C LYS A 105 16.42 -11.71 -42.92
N GLN A 106 15.23 -11.17 -43.17
CA GLN A 106 14.63 -11.18 -44.51
C GLN A 106 15.38 -10.26 -45.48
N GLN A 107 15.91 -9.13 -45.01
CA GLN A 107 16.74 -8.23 -45.83
C GLN A 107 18.12 -8.84 -46.15
N LEU A 108 18.73 -9.60 -45.23
CA LEU A 108 19.98 -10.32 -45.51
C LEU A 108 19.82 -11.44 -46.55
N MET A 109 18.64 -12.05 -46.67
CA MET A 109 18.39 -13.12 -47.64
C MET A 109 18.09 -12.64 -49.07
N GLN A 110 17.88 -11.33 -49.27
CA GLN A 110 17.57 -10.75 -50.59
C GLN A 110 18.76 -10.06 -51.26
N THR A 111 19.94 -10.08 -50.63
CA THR A 111 21.16 -9.40 -51.11
C THR A 111 22.30 -10.36 -51.47
N GLY A 112 22.02 -11.66 -51.62
CA GLY A 112 22.97 -12.69 -52.02
C GLY A 112 22.69 -13.26 -53.40
#